data_AF-A0A935VGL9-F1
#
_entry.id   AF-A0A935VGL9-F1
#
_cell.length_a   1.000
_cell.length_b   1.000
_cell.length_c   1.000
_cell.angle_alpha   90.00
_cell.angle_beta   90.00
_cell.angle_gamma   90.00
#
_symmetry.space_group_name_H-M   'P 1'
#
loop_
_entity.id
_entity.type
_entity.pdbx_description
1 polymer ?
#
loop_
_entity_poly.entity_id
_entity_poly.type
_entity_poly.pdbx_seq_one_letter_code
_entity_poly.pdbx_strand_id
1 'polypeptide(L)'
;MERILELLIVWPFAAFLIALFLPKENEKLISGFTFWMIGIHFFTILGLIIYWGTQGFHSVNLKEFSIYESHNMNFFIDFYFDHVTAVYCLVGAMLTFLVTTYSRIYLHRESGYKRFFYTILFFYAGYTLAVFAGNLETLFIGWEILGLTSFLLVAFYRERYLPVKNAFKVFSIYRIGDVGIILAMWASHHLWHENITFEKIQNYELVHHHLESHSMFGLFISVMILLAACAKSAQFPFSSWLPRAMEGPTPSSAIFYGSLSVHLGLFLLIRTMPFWEHQLIARILIGGVGLFTAAIGASIGRVQSSVKSQIAYASVAQIGLMFFELALGFETFALFHFAGNAFLRTYQLLVSPSAVSYLIREQFYHFEPKHENIETHFTKKLEYSLFLLSIKEYNMDELLDKLLWKPFKNLGNLLRFINIRNIYFITIPTFLVGVILQITRFNLPEVIVEVLPEIFALTGLFLVFRAYAGRRNVFVVWTLLVMNHFWVTLAISFNDALTMYEIIFHLAGVVIAGTLGYVVLWKMYKAEPDIDLNRFQGHVYEYPNMAALFLIACLGLAGFPITSTFIGEDILFSHVEYDQIFLAFYLALGFVISGIALIRMYARIFLGPHLKRYHAVAQRSS
;
A
#
# COMPACT_ATOMS: atom_id res chain seq x y z
N MET A 1 8.86 -2.17 -31.24
CA MET A 1 9.12 -1.84 -29.82
C MET A 1 7.85 -1.94 -29.00
N GLU A 2 6.79 -1.22 -29.38
CA GLU A 2 5.50 -1.16 -28.68
C GLU A 2 4.90 -2.54 -28.34
N ARG A 3 4.70 -3.41 -29.32
CA ARG A 3 4.18 -4.78 -29.09
C ARG A 3 5.01 -5.61 -28.09
N ILE A 4 6.32 -5.37 -28.02
CA ILE A 4 7.19 -6.07 -27.07
C ILE A 4 6.95 -5.55 -25.65
N LEU A 5 6.76 -4.24 -25.50
CA LEU A 5 6.45 -3.61 -24.23
C LEU A 5 5.08 -4.06 -23.69
N GLU A 6 4.05 -4.09 -24.54
CA GLU A 6 2.72 -4.63 -24.18
C GLU A 6 2.82 -6.07 -23.65
N LEU A 7 3.54 -6.93 -24.38
CA LEU A 7 3.75 -8.32 -23.98
C LEU A 7 4.54 -8.43 -22.67
N LEU A 8 5.53 -7.56 -22.44
CA LEU A 8 6.29 -7.52 -21.20
C LEU A 8 5.41 -7.14 -20.00
N ILE A 9 4.45 -6.24 -20.16
CA ILE A 9 3.57 -5.82 -19.06
C ILE A 9 2.56 -6.94 -18.72
N VAL A 10 2.00 -7.59 -19.73
CA VAL A 10 0.98 -8.65 -19.53
C VAL A 10 1.59 -9.97 -19.05
N TRP A 11 2.85 -10.26 -19.41
CA TRP A 11 3.50 -11.55 -19.14
C TRP A 11 3.52 -11.95 -17.65
N PRO A 12 3.93 -11.09 -16.70
CA PRO A 12 3.85 -11.40 -15.27
C PRO A 12 2.45 -11.75 -14.77
N PHE A 13 1.40 -11.09 -15.28
CA PHE A 13 0.02 -11.39 -14.92
C PHE A 13 -0.40 -12.78 -15.44
N ALA A 14 -0.06 -13.11 -16.69
CA ALA A 14 -0.30 -14.43 -17.24
C ALA A 14 0.42 -15.53 -16.42
N ALA A 15 1.68 -15.29 -16.04
CA ALA A 15 2.44 -16.21 -15.20
C ALA A 15 1.76 -16.41 -13.83
N PHE A 16 1.30 -15.34 -13.19
CA PHE A 16 0.54 -15.43 -11.94
C PHE A 16 -0.74 -16.25 -12.08
N LEU A 17 -1.56 -15.98 -13.11
CA LEU A 17 -2.84 -16.66 -13.33
C LEU A 17 -2.63 -18.16 -13.56
N ILE A 18 -1.65 -18.54 -14.37
CA ILE A 18 -1.29 -19.95 -14.61
C ILE A 18 -0.79 -20.60 -13.31
N ALA A 19 -0.01 -19.89 -12.49
CA ALA A 19 0.51 -20.40 -11.22
C ALA A 19 -0.58 -20.80 -10.21
N LEU A 20 -1.77 -20.16 -10.27
CA LEU A 20 -2.90 -20.50 -9.40
C LEU A 20 -3.41 -21.93 -9.62
N PHE A 21 -3.32 -22.44 -10.85
CA PHE A 21 -3.83 -23.77 -11.23
C PHE A 21 -2.80 -24.89 -11.03
N LEU A 22 -1.55 -24.58 -10.68
CA LEU A 22 -0.51 -25.59 -10.49
C LEU A 22 -0.79 -26.49 -9.27
N PRO A 23 -0.51 -27.80 -9.34
CA PRO A 23 -0.76 -28.72 -8.23
C PRO A 23 0.14 -28.39 -7.03
N LYS A 24 -0.47 -28.30 -5.83
CA LYS A 24 0.23 -27.92 -4.59
C LYS A 24 1.32 -28.91 -4.17
N GLU A 25 1.19 -30.19 -4.54
CA GLU A 25 2.14 -31.24 -4.15
C GLU A 25 3.44 -31.21 -4.96
N ASN A 26 3.46 -30.57 -6.13
CA ASN A 26 4.61 -30.63 -7.04
C ASN A 26 5.47 -29.35 -6.95
N GLU A 27 6.29 -29.26 -5.90
CA GLU A 27 7.22 -28.14 -5.69
C GLU A 27 8.19 -27.93 -6.87
N LYS A 28 8.63 -29.00 -7.53
CA LYS A 28 9.52 -28.94 -8.69
C LYS A 28 8.85 -28.24 -9.87
N LEU A 29 7.57 -28.55 -10.13
CA LEU A 29 6.81 -27.91 -11.19
C LEU A 29 6.55 -26.44 -10.86
N ILE A 30 6.17 -26.10 -9.62
CA ILE A 30 5.91 -24.71 -9.21
C ILE A 30 7.16 -23.83 -9.33
N SER A 31 8.29 -24.29 -8.79
CA SER A 31 9.55 -23.55 -8.86
C SER A 31 10.14 -23.52 -10.26
N GLY A 32 10.06 -24.63 -11.00
CA GLY A 32 10.50 -24.69 -12.40
C GLY A 32 9.70 -23.76 -13.30
N PHE A 33 8.37 -23.73 -13.15
CA PHE A 33 7.50 -22.79 -13.86
C PHE A 33 7.87 -21.34 -13.55
N THR A 34 8.00 -21.00 -12.26
CA THR A 34 8.34 -19.63 -11.85
C THR A 34 9.71 -19.21 -12.36
N PHE A 35 10.71 -20.10 -12.30
CA PHE A 35 12.06 -19.87 -12.81
C PHE A 35 12.05 -19.53 -14.31
N TRP A 36 11.36 -20.33 -15.12
CA TRP A 36 11.28 -20.10 -16.56
C TRP A 36 10.49 -18.84 -16.91
N MET A 37 9.35 -18.59 -16.26
CA MET A 37 8.53 -17.41 -16.54
C MET A 37 9.28 -16.11 -16.24
N ILE A 38 9.95 -16.02 -15.08
CA ILE A 38 10.72 -14.82 -14.72
C ILE A 38 12.00 -14.74 -15.53
N GLY A 39 12.66 -15.87 -15.80
CA GLY A 39 13.87 -15.92 -16.62
C GLY A 39 13.63 -15.42 -18.05
N ILE A 40 12.58 -15.91 -18.71
CA ILE A 40 12.18 -15.42 -20.04
C ILE A 40 11.94 -13.91 -20.00
N HIS A 41 11.16 -13.43 -19.04
CA HIS A 41 10.86 -12.00 -18.89
C HIS A 41 12.12 -11.16 -18.70
N PHE A 42 13.04 -11.58 -17.83
CA PHE A 42 14.32 -10.92 -17.61
C PHE A 42 15.18 -10.83 -18.89
N PHE A 43 15.33 -11.94 -19.62
CA PHE A 43 16.09 -11.93 -20.87
C PHE A 43 15.41 -11.11 -21.97
N THR A 44 14.07 -11.08 -22.02
CA THR A 44 13.32 -10.21 -22.93
C THR A 44 13.54 -8.73 -22.59
N ILE A 45 13.55 -8.35 -21.31
CA ILE A 45 13.88 -6.98 -20.87
C ILE A 45 15.30 -6.60 -21.28
N LEU A 46 16.26 -7.50 -21.08
CA LEU A 46 17.65 -7.25 -21.47
C LEU A 46 17.77 -7.03 -22.99
N GLY A 47 17.13 -7.89 -23.79
CA GLY A 47 17.07 -7.74 -25.24
C GLY A 47 16.39 -6.45 -25.68
N LEU A 48 15.31 -6.04 -25.01
CA LEU A 48 14.61 -4.79 -25.26
C LEU A 48 15.52 -3.58 -24.99
N ILE A 49 16.25 -3.55 -23.87
CA ILE A 49 17.14 -2.44 -23.51
C ILE A 49 18.29 -2.32 -24.52
N ILE A 50 18.86 -3.44 -24.97
CA ILE A 50 19.88 -3.44 -26.03
C ILE A 50 19.29 -2.89 -27.33
N TYR A 51 18.11 -3.36 -27.72
CA TYR A 51 17.43 -2.87 -28.92
C TYR A 51 17.11 -1.36 -28.81
N TRP A 52 16.63 -0.91 -27.66
CA TRP A 52 16.35 0.50 -27.36
C TRP A 52 17.59 1.39 -27.52
N GLY A 53 18.75 0.90 -27.08
CA GLY A 53 20.02 1.59 -27.28
C GLY A 53 20.42 1.74 -28.74
N THR A 54 20.07 0.78 -29.61
CA THR A 54 20.31 0.92 -31.06
C THR A 54 19.37 1.93 -31.73
N GLN A 55 18.24 2.23 -31.10
CA GLN A 55 17.25 3.22 -31.56
C GLN A 55 17.48 4.61 -30.96
N GLY A 56 18.59 4.86 -30.26
CA GLY A 56 18.92 6.19 -29.74
C GLY A 56 18.23 6.60 -28.44
N PHE A 57 17.70 5.64 -27.67
CA PHE A 57 17.11 5.86 -26.35
C PHE A 57 15.90 6.83 -26.31
N HIS A 58 15.12 6.92 -27.39
CA HIS A 58 13.88 7.70 -27.39
C HIS A 58 12.85 7.13 -26.42
N SER A 59 12.18 7.99 -25.65
CA SER A 59 11.06 7.59 -24.80
C SER A 59 9.91 7.05 -25.66
N VAL A 60 9.18 6.08 -25.11
CA VAL A 60 8.04 5.45 -25.77
C VAL A 60 6.84 5.53 -24.84
N ASN A 61 5.81 6.23 -25.27
CA ASN A 61 4.48 6.20 -24.67
C ASN A 61 3.61 5.21 -25.48
N LEU A 62 3.00 4.23 -24.81
CA LEU A 62 2.09 3.27 -25.45
C LEU A 62 0.65 3.74 -25.33
N LYS A 63 -0.10 3.54 -26.41
CA LYS A 63 -1.47 4.03 -26.53
C LYS A 63 -2.38 3.70 -25.36
N GLU A 64 -3.11 4.74 -24.99
CA GLU A 64 -4.17 4.83 -24.00
C GLU A 64 -5.27 3.78 -24.22
N PHE A 65 -5.52 2.93 -23.21
CA PHE A 65 -6.74 2.11 -23.16
C PHE A 65 -7.77 2.83 -22.28
N SER A 66 -8.75 3.49 -22.88
CA SER A 66 -9.85 4.10 -22.15
C SER A 66 -10.72 3.03 -21.48
N ILE A 67 -10.83 3.10 -20.15
CA ILE A 67 -11.73 2.27 -19.36
C ILE A 67 -13.10 2.95 -19.24
N TYR A 68 -13.11 4.28 -19.15
CA TYR A 68 -14.32 5.08 -19.01
C TYR A 68 -14.19 6.42 -19.71
N GLU A 69 -15.16 6.75 -20.55
CA GLU A 69 -15.23 8.00 -21.30
C GLU A 69 -16.57 8.69 -20.96
N SER A 70 -16.48 9.93 -20.49
CA SER A 70 -17.60 10.83 -20.22
C SER A 70 -17.32 12.20 -20.85
N HIS A 71 -18.33 13.07 -20.93
CA HIS A 71 -18.31 14.30 -21.72
C HIS A 71 -17.12 15.23 -21.42
N ASN A 72 -16.61 15.21 -20.18
CA ASN A 72 -15.48 16.03 -19.72
C ASN A 72 -14.30 15.19 -19.18
N MET A 73 -14.36 13.86 -19.25
CA MET A 73 -13.44 12.97 -18.54
C MET A 73 -13.10 11.74 -19.38
N ASN A 74 -11.82 11.48 -19.60
CA ASN A 74 -11.36 10.20 -20.14
C ASN A 74 -10.43 9.53 -19.13
N PHE A 75 -10.86 8.40 -18.57
CA PHE A 75 -10.03 7.58 -17.70
C PHE A 75 -9.38 6.47 -18.53
N PHE A 76 -8.06 6.50 -18.64
CA PHE A 76 -7.32 5.55 -19.45
C PHE A 76 -6.12 4.97 -18.70
N ILE A 77 -5.79 3.73 -19.06
CA ILE A 77 -4.51 3.11 -18.72
C ILE A 77 -3.48 3.59 -19.74
N ASP A 78 -2.37 4.11 -19.23
CA ASP A 78 -1.23 4.57 -20.02
C ASP A 78 0.03 3.82 -19.62
N PHE A 79 0.95 3.61 -20.56
CA PHE A 79 2.24 3.02 -20.27
C PHE A 79 3.40 3.84 -20.82
N TYR A 80 4.39 4.07 -19.98
CA TYR A 80 5.52 4.93 -20.29
C TYR A 80 6.87 4.24 -20.07
N PHE A 81 7.71 4.26 -21.09
CA PHE A 81 9.04 3.65 -21.09
C PHE A 81 10.13 4.69 -21.41
N ASP A 82 10.97 4.96 -20.42
CA ASP A 82 12.14 5.84 -20.50
C ASP A 82 13.34 5.24 -19.72
N HIS A 83 14.37 6.04 -19.44
CA HIS A 83 15.56 5.60 -18.69
C HIS A 83 15.24 5.19 -17.25
N VAL A 84 14.33 5.88 -16.57
CA VAL A 84 13.89 5.52 -15.21
C VAL A 84 13.18 4.17 -15.24
N THR A 85 12.24 3.97 -16.18
CA THR A 85 11.54 2.69 -16.37
C THR A 85 12.55 1.59 -16.65
N ALA A 86 13.51 1.83 -17.55
CA ALA A 86 14.52 0.85 -17.93
C ALA A 86 15.37 0.39 -16.72
N VAL A 87 15.83 1.31 -15.88
CA VAL A 87 16.63 0.98 -14.68
C VAL A 87 15.81 0.17 -13.68
N TYR A 88 14.61 0.63 -13.31
CA TYR A 88 13.74 -0.07 -12.35
C TYR A 88 13.27 -1.44 -12.86
N CYS A 89 12.97 -1.54 -14.15
CA CYS A 89 12.57 -2.77 -14.83
C CYS A 89 13.70 -3.80 -14.82
N LEU A 90 14.92 -3.41 -15.22
CA LEU A 90 16.08 -4.31 -15.27
C LEU A 90 16.48 -4.80 -13.89
N VAL A 91 16.63 -3.88 -12.92
CA VAL A 91 16.97 -4.22 -11.53
C VAL A 91 15.87 -5.11 -10.93
N GLY A 92 14.61 -4.75 -11.15
CA GLY A 92 13.44 -5.52 -10.71
C GLY A 92 13.44 -6.95 -11.21
N ALA A 93 13.59 -7.13 -12.52
CA ALA A 93 13.60 -8.45 -13.15
C ALA A 93 14.77 -9.31 -12.68
N MET A 94 15.97 -8.74 -12.61
CA MET A 94 17.17 -9.44 -12.16
C MET A 94 17.06 -9.91 -10.70
N LEU A 95 16.63 -9.02 -9.80
CA LEU A 95 16.46 -9.36 -8.38
C LEU A 95 15.34 -10.37 -8.17
N THR A 96 14.23 -10.25 -8.91
CA THR A 96 13.12 -11.22 -8.84
C THR A 96 13.58 -12.60 -9.31
N PHE A 97 14.36 -12.68 -10.39
CA PHE A 97 14.95 -13.94 -10.86
C PHE A 97 15.88 -14.57 -9.82
N LEU A 98 16.76 -13.79 -9.21
CA LEU A 98 17.68 -14.25 -8.17
C LEU A 98 16.93 -14.76 -6.93
N VAL A 99 15.98 -13.97 -6.42
CA VAL A 99 15.24 -14.28 -5.19
C VAL A 99 14.36 -15.51 -5.38
N THR A 100 13.68 -15.66 -6.53
CA THR A 100 12.86 -16.85 -6.80
C THR A 100 13.69 -18.11 -6.96
N THR A 101 14.88 -18.00 -7.56
CA THR A 101 15.86 -19.10 -7.62
C THR A 101 16.30 -19.53 -6.22
N TYR A 102 16.64 -18.59 -5.35
CA TYR A 102 16.99 -18.87 -3.96
C TYR A 102 15.82 -19.48 -3.17
N SER A 103 14.61 -18.95 -3.38
CA SER A 103 13.39 -19.36 -2.67
C SER A 103 13.05 -20.83 -2.87
N ARG A 104 13.42 -21.40 -4.03
CA ARG A 104 13.22 -22.83 -4.34
C ARG A 104 13.82 -23.74 -3.28
N ILE A 105 15.02 -23.41 -2.82
CA ILE A 105 15.77 -24.20 -1.83
C ILE A 105 15.35 -23.79 -0.42
N TYR A 106 15.25 -22.48 -0.16
CA TYR A 106 14.96 -21.95 1.17
C TYR A 106 13.61 -22.40 1.72
N LEU A 107 12.58 -22.49 0.88
CA LEU A 107 11.22 -22.85 1.29
C LEU A 107 10.90 -24.34 1.12
N HIS A 108 11.86 -25.17 0.74
CA HIS A 108 11.58 -26.60 0.55
C HIS A 108 10.95 -27.20 1.82
N ARG A 109 9.85 -27.94 1.66
CA ARG A 109 9.05 -28.55 2.76
C ARG A 109 8.24 -27.57 3.60
N GLU A 110 8.12 -26.31 3.21
CA GLU A 110 7.18 -25.37 3.84
C GLU A 110 5.76 -25.61 3.31
N SER A 111 4.77 -25.72 4.20
CA SER A 111 3.36 -25.94 3.83
C SER A 111 2.80 -24.82 2.94
N GLY A 112 3.39 -23.63 3.01
CA GLY A 112 3.05 -22.46 2.21
C GLY A 112 3.76 -22.37 0.86
N TYR A 113 4.48 -23.40 0.39
CA TYR A 113 5.31 -23.32 -0.83
C TYR A 113 4.57 -22.74 -2.04
N LYS A 114 3.44 -23.35 -2.44
CA LYS A 114 2.60 -22.86 -3.54
C LYS A 114 2.15 -21.41 -3.30
N ARG A 115 1.74 -21.09 -2.07
CA ARG A 115 1.29 -19.75 -1.67
C ARG A 115 2.37 -18.69 -1.89
N PHE A 116 3.60 -18.99 -1.50
CA PHE A 116 4.70 -18.07 -1.68
C PHE A 116 4.91 -17.72 -3.15
N PHE A 117 5.04 -18.74 -4.03
CA PHE A 117 5.40 -18.52 -5.43
C PHE A 117 4.34 -17.74 -6.22
N TYR A 118 3.04 -18.05 -6.07
CA TYR A 118 2.03 -17.22 -6.75
C TYR A 118 1.94 -15.81 -6.16
N THR A 119 2.20 -15.63 -4.86
CA THR A 119 2.15 -14.29 -4.25
C THR A 119 3.34 -13.44 -4.73
N ILE A 120 4.51 -14.04 -4.93
CA ILE A 120 5.67 -13.38 -5.54
C ILE A 120 5.42 -13.06 -7.01
N LEU A 121 4.78 -13.96 -7.77
CA LEU A 121 4.41 -13.66 -9.16
C LEU A 121 3.39 -12.50 -9.24
N PHE A 122 2.41 -12.48 -8.34
CA PHE A 122 1.44 -11.38 -8.29
C PHE A 122 2.09 -10.06 -7.87
N PHE A 123 3.04 -10.11 -6.92
CA PHE A 123 3.87 -8.97 -6.58
C PHE A 123 4.64 -8.46 -7.79
N TYR A 124 5.31 -9.36 -8.51
CA TYR A 124 6.12 -9.00 -9.67
C TYR A 124 5.27 -8.39 -10.80
N ALA A 125 4.05 -8.88 -10.97
CA ALA A 125 3.06 -8.29 -11.87
C ALA A 125 2.66 -6.88 -11.46
N GLY A 126 2.30 -6.65 -10.19
CA GLY A 126 2.01 -5.31 -9.67
C GLY A 126 3.20 -4.35 -9.74
N TYR A 127 4.41 -4.85 -9.47
CA TYR A 127 5.65 -4.08 -9.59
C TYR A 127 5.90 -3.65 -11.03
N THR A 128 5.78 -4.58 -11.98
CA THR A 128 5.95 -4.30 -13.41
C THR A 128 4.91 -3.27 -13.86
N LEU A 129 3.65 -3.45 -13.46
CA LEU A 129 2.59 -2.48 -13.76
C LEU A 129 2.90 -1.08 -13.22
N ALA A 130 3.35 -0.97 -11.97
CA ALA A 130 3.72 0.31 -11.36
C ALA A 130 4.91 0.99 -12.08
N VAL A 131 5.93 0.21 -12.45
CA VAL A 131 7.14 0.75 -13.09
C VAL A 131 6.87 1.23 -14.52
N PHE A 132 6.01 0.53 -15.25
CA PHE A 132 5.61 0.90 -16.60
C PHE A 132 4.43 1.87 -16.66
N ALA A 133 3.86 2.26 -15.52
CA ALA A 133 2.72 3.17 -15.49
C ALA A 133 3.04 4.50 -16.18
N GLY A 134 2.14 4.94 -17.06
CA GLY A 134 2.23 6.21 -17.78
C GLY A 134 1.44 7.35 -17.16
N ASN A 135 0.60 7.08 -16.16
CA ASN A 135 -0.11 8.09 -15.37
C ASN A 135 -0.25 7.64 -13.89
N LEU A 136 -0.79 8.52 -13.04
CA LEU A 136 -0.93 8.26 -11.60
C LEU A 136 -1.94 7.14 -11.30
N GLU A 137 -2.98 7.02 -12.12
CA GLU A 137 -4.06 6.04 -12.05
C GLU A 137 -3.50 4.64 -12.27
N THR A 138 -2.78 4.43 -13.37
CA THR A 138 -2.11 3.16 -13.68
C THR A 138 -1.07 2.81 -12.62
N LEU A 139 -0.34 3.82 -12.13
CA LEU A 139 0.60 3.64 -11.03
C LEU A 139 -0.13 3.18 -9.77
N PHE A 140 -1.28 3.77 -9.45
CA PHE A 140 -2.09 3.44 -8.28
C PHE A 140 -2.60 1.99 -8.34
N ILE A 141 -2.97 1.48 -9.51
CA ILE A 141 -3.32 0.06 -9.71
C ILE A 141 -2.17 -0.85 -9.27
N GLY A 142 -0.95 -0.59 -9.77
CA GLY A 142 0.24 -1.34 -9.37
C GLY A 142 0.54 -1.17 -7.87
N TRP A 143 0.42 0.05 -7.36
CA TRP A 143 0.65 0.44 -5.97
C TRP A 143 -0.23 -0.33 -4.97
N GLU A 144 -1.50 -0.55 -5.31
CA GLU A 144 -2.47 -1.34 -4.52
C GLU A 144 -2.15 -2.84 -4.54
N ILE A 145 -1.79 -3.40 -5.71
CA ILE A 145 -1.37 -4.81 -5.83
C ILE A 145 -0.16 -5.06 -4.91
N LEU A 146 0.78 -4.12 -4.89
CA LEU A 146 1.96 -4.19 -4.03
C LEU A 146 1.62 -4.10 -2.54
N GLY A 147 0.62 -3.29 -2.17
CA GLY A 147 0.13 -3.24 -0.79
C GLY A 147 -0.52 -4.53 -0.33
N LEU A 148 -1.35 -5.14 -1.17
CA LEU A 148 -1.99 -6.43 -0.88
C LEU A 148 -0.96 -7.57 -0.78
N THR A 149 -0.06 -7.66 -1.76
CA THR A 149 0.97 -8.71 -1.78
C THR A 149 1.96 -8.57 -0.62
N SER A 150 2.28 -7.34 -0.22
CA SER A 150 3.04 -7.05 1.02
C SER A 150 2.34 -7.64 2.24
N PHE A 151 1.04 -7.35 2.45
CA PHE A 151 0.26 -7.93 3.55
C PHE A 151 0.30 -9.46 3.54
N LEU A 152 0.11 -10.09 2.38
CA LEU A 152 0.11 -11.56 2.24
C LEU A 152 1.48 -12.19 2.54
N LEU A 153 2.59 -11.52 2.21
CA LEU A 153 3.94 -12.03 2.43
C LEU A 153 4.47 -11.77 3.84
N VAL A 154 4.15 -10.64 4.48
CA VAL A 154 4.43 -10.47 5.92
C VAL A 154 3.61 -11.49 6.71
N ALA A 155 2.34 -11.68 6.35
CA ALA A 155 1.47 -12.68 6.95
C ALA A 155 1.70 -14.10 6.41
N PHE A 156 2.84 -14.40 5.77
CA PHE A 156 3.09 -15.73 5.22
C PHE A 156 2.96 -16.83 6.28
N TYR A 157 3.54 -16.60 7.47
CA TYR A 157 3.34 -17.44 8.66
C TYR A 157 2.03 -17.08 9.37
N ARG A 158 0.92 -17.20 8.63
CA ARG A 158 -0.43 -16.74 9.01
C ARG A 158 -1.03 -17.35 10.28
N GLU A 159 -0.42 -18.40 10.82
CA GLU A 159 -0.87 -19.07 12.06
C GLU A 159 -0.21 -18.46 13.31
N ARG A 160 0.79 -17.58 13.12
CA ARG A 160 1.51 -16.91 14.22
C ARG A 160 0.92 -15.53 14.49
N TYR A 161 0.90 -15.13 15.75
CA TYR A 161 0.37 -13.82 16.15
C TYR A 161 1.20 -12.65 15.63
N LEU A 162 2.53 -12.69 15.79
CA LEU A 162 3.41 -11.56 15.52
C LEU A 162 3.45 -11.20 14.01
N PRO A 163 3.61 -12.16 13.07
CA PRO A 163 3.57 -11.87 11.64
C PRO A 163 2.24 -11.26 11.19
N VAL A 164 1.11 -11.76 11.69
CA VAL A 164 -0.22 -11.24 11.32
C VAL A 164 -0.45 -9.83 11.89
N LYS A 165 -0.06 -9.60 13.15
CA LYS A 165 -0.12 -8.26 13.76
C LYS A 165 0.72 -7.25 12.97
N ASN A 166 1.94 -7.65 12.60
CA ASN A 166 2.86 -6.79 11.87
C ASN A 166 2.39 -6.56 10.42
N ALA A 167 1.87 -7.59 9.75
CA ALA A 167 1.28 -7.46 8.42
C ALA A 167 0.14 -6.44 8.39
N PHE A 168 -0.77 -6.52 9.37
CA PHE A 168 -1.84 -5.54 9.50
C PHE A 168 -1.31 -4.12 9.74
N LYS A 169 -0.27 -3.97 10.57
CA LYS A 169 0.36 -2.66 10.83
C LYS A 169 0.98 -2.06 9.56
N VAL A 170 1.75 -2.87 8.81
CA VAL A 170 2.37 -2.46 7.55
C VAL A 170 1.31 -2.03 6.54
N PHE A 171 0.28 -2.87 6.35
CA PHE A 171 -0.85 -2.57 5.47
C PHE A 171 -1.55 -1.26 5.87
N SER A 172 -1.76 -1.05 7.17
CA SER A 172 -2.41 0.17 7.66
C SER A 172 -1.61 1.44 7.31
N ILE A 173 -0.27 1.39 7.44
CA ILE A 173 0.58 2.54 7.08
C ILE A 173 0.61 2.76 5.57
N TYR A 174 0.64 1.69 4.77
CA TYR A 174 0.53 1.79 3.32
C TYR A 174 -0.76 2.48 2.91
N ARG A 175 -1.89 2.05 3.48
CA ARG A 175 -3.21 2.64 3.23
C ARG A 175 -3.28 4.12 3.60
N ILE A 176 -2.63 4.56 4.68
CA ILE A 176 -2.54 5.99 5.00
C ILE A 176 -1.76 6.77 3.93
N GLY A 177 -0.71 6.18 3.36
CA GLY A 177 0.01 6.76 2.22
C GLY A 177 -0.87 6.89 0.97
N ASP A 178 -1.78 5.94 0.76
CA ASP A 178 -2.66 5.92 -0.39
C ASP A 178 -3.67 7.10 -0.40
N VAL A 179 -3.98 7.70 0.77
CA VAL A 179 -4.70 8.99 0.85
C VAL A 179 -3.98 10.06 0.03
N GLY A 180 -2.65 10.09 0.09
CA GLY A 180 -1.83 11.05 -0.64
C GLY A 180 -1.95 10.89 -2.15
N ILE A 181 -1.85 9.67 -2.69
CA ILE A 181 -1.99 9.46 -4.14
C ILE A 181 -3.41 9.77 -4.61
N ILE A 182 -4.44 9.34 -3.87
CA ILE A 182 -5.84 9.62 -4.24
C ILE A 182 -6.11 11.14 -4.31
N LEU A 183 -5.66 11.89 -3.29
CA LEU A 183 -5.82 13.35 -3.28
C LEU A 183 -4.96 14.04 -4.33
N ALA A 184 -3.76 13.52 -4.63
CA ALA A 184 -2.92 14.02 -5.70
C ALA A 184 -3.55 13.77 -7.09
N MET A 185 -4.20 12.62 -7.30
CA MET A 185 -4.95 12.31 -8.53
C MET A 185 -6.15 13.25 -8.69
N TRP A 186 -6.99 13.37 -7.66
CA TRP A 186 -8.14 14.29 -7.67
C TRP A 186 -7.72 15.73 -7.96
N ALA A 187 -6.68 16.23 -7.28
CA ALA A 187 -6.20 17.59 -7.49
C ALA A 187 -5.53 17.75 -8.87
N SER A 188 -4.71 16.80 -9.31
CA SER A 188 -4.09 16.86 -10.64
C SER A 188 -5.15 16.90 -11.74
N HIS A 189 -6.20 16.10 -11.62
CA HIS A 189 -7.31 16.11 -12.56
C HIS A 189 -7.94 17.50 -12.71
N HIS A 190 -8.14 18.22 -11.60
CA HIS A 190 -8.67 19.58 -11.63
C HIS A 190 -7.68 20.62 -12.17
N LEU A 191 -6.38 20.42 -11.93
CA LEU A 191 -5.34 21.32 -12.44
C LEU A 191 -5.19 21.21 -13.96
N TRP A 192 -5.31 20.01 -14.51
CA TRP A 192 -5.06 19.72 -15.92
C TRP A 192 -6.33 19.62 -16.78
N HIS A 193 -7.49 19.42 -16.15
CA HIS A 193 -8.76 19.09 -16.80
C HIS A 193 -8.71 17.80 -17.64
N GLU A 194 -7.74 16.93 -17.34
CA GLU A 194 -7.55 15.64 -17.97
C GLU A 194 -6.78 14.72 -17.02
N ASN A 195 -6.78 13.42 -17.32
CA ASN A 195 -5.82 12.50 -16.72
C ASN A 195 -4.43 12.76 -17.33
N ILE A 196 -3.55 13.34 -16.53
CA ILE A 196 -2.23 13.80 -16.96
C ILE A 196 -1.24 12.62 -17.09
N THR A 197 -0.64 12.47 -18.28
CA THR A 197 0.41 11.49 -18.50
C THR A 197 1.77 11.98 -17.99
N PHE A 198 2.63 11.05 -17.60
CA PHE A 198 4.01 11.34 -17.20
C PHE A 198 4.83 11.90 -18.36
N GLU A 199 4.49 11.57 -19.61
CA GLU A 199 5.08 12.22 -20.79
C GLU A 199 4.81 13.72 -20.79
N LYS A 200 3.55 14.14 -20.54
CA LYS A 200 3.20 15.57 -20.43
C LYS A 200 3.85 16.23 -19.21
N ILE A 201 3.91 15.53 -18.07
CA ILE A 201 4.59 16.04 -16.86
C ILE A 201 6.09 16.28 -17.12
N GLN A 202 6.73 15.49 -17.99
CA GLN A 202 8.14 15.70 -18.34
C GLN A 202 8.39 16.99 -19.13
N ASN A 203 7.36 17.66 -19.64
CA ASN A 203 7.49 18.97 -20.26
C ASN A 203 7.49 20.10 -19.19
N TYR A 204 8.69 20.53 -18.81
CA TYR A 204 8.91 21.58 -17.80
C TYR A 204 8.23 22.92 -18.14
N GLU A 205 8.15 23.31 -19.42
CA GLU A 205 7.54 24.58 -19.82
C GLU A 205 6.02 24.56 -19.58
N LEU A 206 5.37 23.46 -19.99
CA LEU A 206 3.94 23.23 -19.79
C LEU A 206 3.57 23.21 -18.31
N VAL A 207 4.40 22.52 -17.50
CA VAL A 207 4.26 22.45 -16.04
C VAL A 207 4.42 23.81 -15.39
N HIS A 208 5.47 24.56 -15.74
CA HIS A 208 5.72 25.86 -15.16
C HIS A 208 4.56 26.84 -15.42
N HIS A 209 4.07 26.91 -16.66
CA HIS A 209 2.99 27.79 -17.06
C HIS A 209 1.68 27.52 -16.27
N HIS A 210 1.32 26.25 -16.04
CA HIS A 210 0.14 25.91 -15.24
C HIS A 210 0.33 26.22 -13.74
N LEU A 211 1.52 25.99 -13.21
CA LEU A 211 1.83 26.21 -11.80
C LEU A 211 1.93 27.70 -11.42
N GLU A 212 2.32 28.58 -12.35
CA GLU A 212 2.35 30.04 -12.12
C GLU A 212 0.98 30.58 -11.69
N SER A 213 -0.09 30.08 -12.32
CA SER A 213 -1.47 30.49 -12.02
C SER A 213 -2.08 29.75 -10.81
N HIS A 214 -1.52 28.60 -10.40
CA HIS A 214 -2.10 27.71 -9.39
C HIS A 214 -1.09 27.23 -8.31
N SER A 215 -0.17 28.10 -7.89
CA SER A 215 0.97 27.74 -7.03
C SER A 215 0.60 26.99 -5.73
N MET A 216 -0.43 27.42 -5.00
CA MET A 216 -0.88 26.75 -3.76
C MET A 216 -1.42 25.34 -4.01
N PHE A 217 -2.10 25.16 -5.13
CA PHE A 217 -2.67 23.87 -5.52
C PHE A 217 -1.59 22.90 -6.01
N GLY A 218 -0.61 23.42 -6.76
CA GLY A 218 0.62 22.68 -7.10
C GLY A 218 1.40 22.22 -5.87
N LEU A 219 1.49 23.06 -4.84
CA LEU A 219 2.12 22.69 -3.56
C LEU A 219 1.33 21.59 -2.85
N PHE A 220 0.00 21.67 -2.83
CA PHE A 220 -0.86 20.62 -2.28
C PHE A 220 -0.59 19.26 -2.94
N ILE A 221 -0.59 19.20 -4.29
CA ILE A 221 -0.29 17.97 -5.04
C ILE A 221 1.10 17.44 -4.66
N SER A 222 2.12 18.31 -4.62
CA SER A 222 3.49 17.91 -4.27
C SER A 222 3.60 17.33 -2.85
N VAL A 223 2.91 17.92 -1.88
CA VAL A 223 2.88 17.43 -0.48
C VAL A 223 2.12 16.11 -0.36
N MET A 224 1.04 15.93 -1.13
CA MET A 224 0.30 14.67 -1.16
C MET A 224 1.11 13.53 -1.81
N ILE A 225 1.84 13.82 -2.88
CA ILE A 225 2.82 12.89 -3.47
C ILE A 225 3.91 12.54 -2.46
N LEU A 226 4.46 13.54 -1.75
CA LEU A 226 5.45 13.32 -0.69
C LEU A 226 4.90 12.43 0.43
N LEU A 227 3.66 12.64 0.88
CA LEU A 227 3.03 11.80 1.91
C LEU A 227 3.01 10.33 1.49
N ALA A 228 2.59 10.04 0.25
CA ALA A 228 2.55 8.69 -0.28
C ALA A 228 3.96 8.08 -0.40
N ALA A 229 4.91 8.85 -0.94
CA ALA A 229 6.30 8.44 -1.05
C ALA A 229 6.91 8.13 0.32
N CYS A 230 6.68 8.99 1.32
CA CYS A 230 7.16 8.79 2.69
C CYS A 230 6.60 7.50 3.33
N ALA A 231 5.31 7.24 3.16
CA ALA A 231 4.68 6.04 3.70
C ALA A 231 5.27 4.77 3.07
N LYS A 232 5.38 4.69 1.74
CA LYS A 232 5.88 3.50 1.02
C LYS A 232 7.39 3.31 1.14
N SER A 233 8.16 4.39 1.28
CA SER A 233 9.62 4.35 1.42
C SER A 233 10.12 4.43 2.85
N ALA A 234 9.24 4.19 3.83
CA ALA A 234 9.60 4.15 5.25
C ALA A 234 10.35 5.41 5.72
N GLN A 235 9.96 6.59 5.22
CA GLN A 235 10.52 7.86 5.68
C GLN A 235 9.86 8.28 6.98
N PHE A 236 10.52 9.15 7.75
CA PHE A 236 9.93 9.70 8.97
C PHE A 236 8.56 10.37 8.67
N PRO A 237 7.52 10.15 9.50
CA PRO A 237 7.47 9.37 10.75
C PRO A 237 7.10 7.88 10.57
N PHE A 238 7.02 7.37 9.34
CA PHE A 238 6.57 6.02 9.01
C PHE A 238 7.65 4.94 9.05
N SER A 239 8.92 5.28 9.32
CA SER A 239 10.05 4.35 9.19
C SER A 239 9.96 3.06 9.99
N SER A 240 9.17 3.04 11.07
CA SER A 240 9.04 1.89 11.95
C SER A 240 8.39 0.67 11.28
N TRP A 241 7.63 0.81 10.19
CA TRP A 241 6.96 -0.37 9.59
C TRP A 241 7.95 -1.35 8.93
N LEU A 242 9.06 -0.86 8.37
CA LEU A 242 9.98 -1.65 7.56
C LEU A 242 10.64 -2.81 8.36
N PRO A 243 11.19 -2.59 9.57
CA PRO A 243 11.66 -3.68 10.42
C PRO A 243 10.56 -4.70 10.78
N ARG A 244 9.32 -4.26 10.99
CA ARG A 244 8.21 -5.16 11.35
C ARG A 244 7.78 -6.04 10.19
N ALA A 245 7.98 -5.56 8.96
CA ALA A 245 7.74 -6.33 7.75
C ALA A 245 8.72 -7.52 7.58
N MET A 246 9.83 -7.53 8.33
CA MET A 246 10.87 -8.57 8.26
C MET A 246 10.50 -9.90 8.94
N GLU A 247 9.29 -10.02 9.50
CA GLU A 247 8.72 -11.28 10.01
C GLU A 247 8.43 -12.31 8.92
N GLY A 248 8.30 -11.85 7.66
CA GLY A 248 8.12 -12.75 6.52
C GLY A 248 9.36 -13.63 6.25
N PRO A 249 9.23 -14.64 5.37
CA PRO A 249 10.36 -15.41 4.88
C PRO A 249 11.47 -14.50 4.35
N THR A 250 12.72 -14.84 4.65
CA THR A 250 13.89 -14.06 4.21
C THR A 250 13.88 -13.71 2.70
N PRO A 251 13.43 -14.60 1.78
CA PRO A 251 13.32 -14.22 0.38
C PRO A 251 12.28 -13.11 0.12
N SER A 252 11.12 -13.12 0.78
CA SER A 252 10.16 -12.01 0.68
C SER A 252 10.70 -10.70 1.24
N SER A 253 11.44 -10.77 2.36
CA SER A 253 12.13 -9.61 2.91
C SER A 253 13.13 -9.01 1.93
N ALA A 254 13.90 -9.86 1.23
CA ALA A 254 14.91 -9.44 0.28
C ALA A 254 14.32 -8.67 -0.91
N ILE A 255 13.24 -9.18 -1.50
CA ILE A 255 12.62 -8.59 -2.70
C ILE A 255 11.71 -7.39 -2.41
N PHE A 256 10.87 -7.44 -1.37
CA PHE A 256 9.97 -6.32 -1.06
C PHE A 256 10.70 -5.19 -0.36
N TYR A 257 11.20 -5.50 0.84
CA TYR A 257 11.60 -4.50 1.83
C TYR A 257 13.09 -4.18 1.75
N GLY A 258 13.86 -5.08 1.17
CA GLY A 258 15.27 -4.87 0.89
C GLY A 258 15.52 -4.07 -0.40
N SER A 259 14.67 -4.21 -1.42
CA SER A 259 15.05 -3.80 -2.78
C SER A 259 13.99 -3.15 -3.67
N LEU A 260 12.77 -3.70 -3.81
CA LEU A 260 11.85 -3.24 -4.86
C LEU A 260 10.70 -2.39 -4.33
N SER A 261 9.85 -2.95 -3.46
CA SER A 261 8.65 -2.25 -2.99
C SER A 261 8.96 -0.99 -2.19
N VAL A 262 10.02 -1.01 -1.37
CA VAL A 262 10.39 0.13 -0.52
C VAL A 262 10.96 1.30 -1.34
N HIS A 263 11.45 1.05 -2.56
CA HIS A 263 11.99 2.09 -3.44
C HIS A 263 10.94 2.73 -4.34
N LEU A 264 9.67 2.29 -4.29
CA LEU A 264 8.64 2.88 -5.14
C LEU A 264 8.19 4.28 -4.74
N GLY A 265 8.38 4.69 -3.48
CA GLY A 265 8.23 6.10 -3.12
C GLY A 265 9.31 6.97 -3.78
N LEU A 266 10.55 6.47 -3.90
CA LEU A 266 11.61 7.13 -4.66
C LEU A 266 11.25 7.18 -6.16
N PHE A 267 10.77 6.07 -6.72
CA PHE A 267 10.30 6.02 -8.11
C PHE A 267 9.24 7.09 -8.39
N LEU A 268 8.22 7.21 -7.53
CA LEU A 268 7.17 8.21 -7.65
C LEU A 268 7.74 9.63 -7.64
N LEU A 269 8.69 9.94 -6.74
CA LEU A 269 9.33 11.25 -6.69
C LEU A 269 10.15 11.56 -7.94
N ILE A 270 10.93 10.59 -8.45
CA ILE A 270 11.69 10.75 -9.70
C ILE A 270 10.71 11.02 -10.86
N ARG A 271 9.65 10.22 -10.96
CA ARG A 271 8.69 10.30 -12.06
C ARG A 271 7.93 11.63 -12.09
N THR A 272 7.73 12.23 -10.92
CA THR A 272 7.05 13.52 -10.74
C THR A 272 8.01 14.68 -10.52
N MET A 273 9.33 14.47 -10.64
CA MET A 273 10.36 15.48 -10.37
C MET A 273 10.14 16.80 -11.12
N PRO A 274 9.83 16.80 -12.43
CA PRO A 274 9.53 18.03 -13.16
C PRO A 274 8.40 18.87 -12.56
N PHE A 275 7.44 18.22 -11.88
CA PHE A 275 6.31 18.88 -11.25
C PHE A 275 6.69 19.65 -9.97
N TRP A 276 7.50 19.05 -9.09
CA TRP A 276 7.77 19.61 -7.75
C TRP A 276 9.14 20.28 -7.63
N GLU A 277 10.09 20.05 -8.53
CA GLU A 277 11.49 20.51 -8.38
C GLU A 277 11.62 22.04 -8.31
N HIS A 278 10.82 22.78 -9.08
CA HIS A 278 10.83 24.25 -9.06
C HIS A 278 10.01 24.85 -7.92
N GLN A 279 9.30 24.01 -7.15
CA GLN A 279 8.55 24.46 -5.98
C GLN A 279 9.45 24.39 -4.74
N LEU A 280 10.03 25.53 -4.34
CA LEU A 280 11.02 25.61 -3.27
C LEU A 280 10.57 24.92 -1.96
N ILE A 281 9.32 25.12 -1.56
CA ILE A 281 8.78 24.52 -0.33
C ILE A 281 8.75 22.98 -0.44
N ALA A 282 8.24 22.43 -1.54
CA ALA A 282 8.20 20.99 -1.77
C ALA A 282 9.61 20.38 -1.75
N ARG A 283 10.55 21.03 -2.47
CA ARG A 283 11.96 20.61 -2.53
C ARG A 283 12.64 20.60 -1.15
N ILE A 284 12.41 21.64 -0.32
CA ILE A 284 12.92 21.70 1.06
C ILE A 284 12.31 20.58 1.91
N LEU A 285 11.00 20.32 1.78
CA LEU A 285 10.33 19.26 2.54
C LEU A 285 10.87 17.86 2.18
N ILE A 286 11.01 17.56 0.89
CA ILE A 286 11.57 16.28 0.41
C ILE A 286 12.98 16.08 0.96
N GLY A 287 13.86 17.08 0.79
CA GLY A 287 15.25 17.01 1.25
C GLY A 287 15.36 16.94 2.77
N GLY A 288 14.56 17.73 3.49
CA GLY A 288 14.54 17.76 4.95
C GLY A 288 14.07 16.44 5.56
N VAL A 289 13.00 15.85 5.03
CA VAL A 289 12.52 14.53 5.47
C VAL A 289 13.54 13.44 5.16
N GLY A 290 14.15 13.47 3.96
CA GLY A 290 15.17 12.50 3.56
C GLY A 290 16.39 12.53 4.48
N LEU A 291 16.96 13.72 4.71
CA LEU A 291 18.13 13.91 5.57
C LEU A 291 17.85 13.51 7.03
N PHE A 292 16.68 13.90 7.55
CA PHE A 292 16.27 13.54 8.90
C PHE A 292 16.07 12.02 9.06
N THR A 293 15.46 11.39 8.06
CA THR A 293 15.29 9.93 8.01
C THR A 293 16.64 9.22 7.95
N ALA A 294 17.59 9.73 7.16
CA ALA A 294 18.94 9.18 7.06
C ALA A 294 19.66 9.17 8.41
N ALA A 295 19.60 10.29 9.13
CA ALA A 295 20.23 10.42 10.45
C ALA A 295 19.61 9.46 11.49
N ILE A 296 18.27 9.41 11.57
CA ILE A 296 17.56 8.53 12.51
C ILE A 296 17.71 7.05 12.14
N GLY A 297 17.60 6.70 10.86
CA GLY A 297 17.77 5.32 10.40
C GLY A 297 19.16 4.79 10.71
N ALA A 298 20.20 5.61 10.50
CA ALA A 298 21.57 5.24 10.82
C ALA A 298 21.80 5.07 12.33
N SER A 299 21.22 5.93 13.16
CA SER A 299 21.37 5.84 14.62
C SER A 299 20.65 4.60 15.19
N ILE A 300 19.43 4.32 14.72
CA ILE A 300 18.66 3.14 15.13
C ILE A 300 19.36 1.85 14.67
N GLY A 301 19.78 1.80 13.40
CA GLY A 301 20.40 0.59 12.83
C GLY A 301 21.64 0.12 13.59
N ARG A 302 22.41 1.02 14.21
CA ARG A 302 23.61 0.69 15.00
C ARG A 302 23.33 -0.06 16.31
N VAL A 303 22.12 0.04 16.85
CA VAL A 303 21.76 -0.53 18.15
C VAL A 303 20.77 -1.69 18.05
N GLN A 304 20.40 -2.10 16.84
CA GLN A 304 19.49 -3.23 16.63
C GLN A 304 20.19 -4.57 16.93
N SER A 305 19.51 -5.44 17.67
CA SER A 305 20.00 -6.79 18.00
C SER A 305 19.72 -7.83 16.91
N SER A 306 18.71 -7.59 16.06
CA SER A 306 18.37 -8.46 14.94
C SER A 306 19.05 -8.00 13.65
N VAL A 307 19.74 -8.92 12.98
CA VAL A 307 20.38 -8.67 11.67
C VAL A 307 19.38 -8.15 10.65
N LYS A 308 18.15 -8.70 10.61
CA LYS A 308 17.11 -8.24 9.70
C LYS A 308 16.66 -6.81 10.01
N SER A 309 16.48 -6.47 11.30
CA SER A 309 16.09 -5.12 11.72
C SER A 309 17.20 -4.11 11.45
N GLN A 310 18.45 -4.48 11.68
CA GLN A 310 19.62 -3.67 11.35
C GLN A 310 19.69 -3.36 9.85
N ILE A 311 19.54 -4.39 9.00
CA ILE A 311 19.51 -4.20 7.54
C ILE A 311 18.30 -3.35 7.13
N ALA A 312 17.13 -3.53 7.75
CA ALA A 312 15.95 -2.71 7.48
C ALA A 312 16.22 -1.22 7.73
N TYR A 313 16.76 -0.86 8.89
CA TYR A 313 17.08 0.54 9.20
C TYR A 313 18.24 1.08 8.35
N ALA A 314 19.18 0.23 7.94
CA ALA A 314 20.18 0.62 6.95
C ALA A 314 19.55 0.95 5.60
N SER A 315 18.53 0.20 5.16
CA SER A 315 17.74 0.55 3.96
C SER A 315 16.99 1.88 4.14
N VAL A 316 16.31 2.08 5.27
CA VAL A 316 15.64 3.36 5.59
C VAL A 316 16.61 4.53 5.44
N ALA A 317 17.82 4.38 5.99
CA ALA A 317 18.81 5.44 5.96
C ALA A 317 19.30 5.77 4.54
N GLN A 318 19.59 4.74 3.72
CA GLN A 318 20.03 4.95 2.34
C GLN A 318 18.93 5.54 1.46
N ILE A 319 17.68 5.13 1.65
CA ILE A 319 16.55 5.72 0.89
C ILE A 319 16.33 7.17 1.32
N GLY A 320 16.51 7.51 2.59
CA GLY A 320 16.51 8.91 3.03
C GLY A 320 17.61 9.76 2.36
N LEU A 321 18.80 9.19 2.14
CA LEU A 321 19.84 9.85 1.35
C LEU A 321 19.43 10.03 -0.12
N MET A 322 18.78 9.03 -0.73
CA MET A 322 18.26 9.15 -2.10
C MET A 322 17.21 10.26 -2.22
N PHE A 323 16.33 10.43 -1.23
CA PHE A 323 15.37 11.55 -1.19
C PHE A 323 16.09 12.90 -1.13
N PHE A 324 17.17 12.99 -0.34
CA PHE A 324 18.00 14.19 -0.26
C PHE A 324 18.74 14.46 -1.58
N GLU A 325 19.28 13.43 -2.25
CA GLU A 325 19.91 13.52 -3.57
C GLU A 325 18.94 14.09 -4.62
N LEU A 326 17.69 13.62 -4.65
CA LEU A 326 16.66 14.16 -5.54
C LEU A 326 16.35 15.63 -5.24
N ALA A 327 16.25 15.99 -3.96
CA ALA A 327 16.06 17.39 -3.57
C ALA A 327 17.26 18.29 -3.97
N LEU A 328 18.45 17.73 -4.22
CA LEU A 328 19.59 18.46 -4.78
C LEU A 328 19.56 18.54 -6.31
N GLY A 329 18.64 17.85 -6.98
CA GLY A 329 18.57 17.76 -8.45
C GLY A 329 19.40 16.61 -9.03
N PHE A 330 19.88 15.68 -8.20
CA PHE A 330 20.81 14.62 -8.61
C PHE A 330 20.08 13.32 -8.98
N GLU A 331 19.19 13.38 -9.99
CA GLU A 331 18.38 12.24 -10.44
C GLU A 331 19.22 11.01 -10.81
N THR A 332 20.22 11.17 -11.68
CA THR A 332 21.08 10.07 -12.14
C THR A 332 21.85 9.40 -11.00
N PHE A 333 22.31 10.19 -10.02
CA PHE A 333 22.98 9.66 -8.84
C PHE A 333 22.01 8.85 -7.98
N ALA A 334 20.79 9.35 -7.76
CA ALA A 334 19.75 8.63 -7.02
C ALA A 334 19.37 7.30 -7.70
N LEU A 335 19.32 7.25 -9.03
CA LEU A 335 19.08 6.01 -9.79
C LEU A 335 20.22 4.99 -9.62
N PHE A 336 21.47 5.44 -9.70
CA PHE A 336 22.63 4.56 -9.49
C PHE A 336 22.68 4.06 -8.03
N HIS A 337 22.44 4.96 -7.07
CA HIS A 337 22.37 4.64 -5.65
C HIS A 337 21.24 3.64 -5.37
N PHE A 338 20.05 3.82 -5.94
CA PHE A 338 18.95 2.86 -5.90
C PHE A 338 19.41 1.46 -6.31
N ALA A 339 19.99 1.34 -7.51
CA ALA A 339 20.41 0.04 -8.04
C ALA A 339 21.45 -0.63 -7.13
N GLY A 340 22.49 0.10 -6.73
CA GLY A 340 23.54 -0.40 -5.84
C GLY A 340 22.99 -0.84 -4.47
N ASN A 341 22.12 -0.04 -3.86
CA ASN A 341 21.49 -0.39 -2.60
C ASN A 341 20.58 -1.62 -2.75
N ALA A 342 19.75 -1.69 -3.80
CA ALA A 342 18.85 -2.82 -4.04
C ALA A 342 19.61 -4.16 -4.15
N PHE A 343 20.72 -4.20 -4.89
CA PHE A 343 21.58 -5.38 -4.97
C PHE A 343 22.23 -5.71 -3.61
N LEU A 344 22.84 -4.73 -2.94
CA LEU A 344 23.52 -4.93 -1.67
C LEU A 344 22.58 -5.47 -0.59
N ARG A 345 21.38 -4.87 -0.44
CA ARG A 345 20.40 -5.28 0.57
C ARG A 345 19.81 -6.65 0.27
N THR A 346 19.55 -6.96 -1.00
CA THR A 346 19.12 -8.31 -1.39
C THR A 346 20.18 -9.34 -0.99
N TYR A 347 21.45 -9.10 -1.32
CA TYR A 347 22.55 -9.97 -0.93
C TYR A 347 22.65 -10.15 0.58
N GLN A 348 22.65 -9.05 1.36
CA GLN A 348 22.74 -9.11 2.81
C GLN A 348 21.59 -9.91 3.44
N LEU A 349 20.36 -9.74 2.95
CA LEU A 349 19.20 -10.47 3.46
C LEU A 349 19.29 -11.96 3.13
N LEU A 350 19.62 -12.33 1.88
CA LEU A 350 19.72 -13.74 1.47
C LEU A 350 20.85 -14.50 2.18
N VAL A 351 21.96 -13.82 2.52
CA VAL A 351 23.10 -14.41 3.25
C VAL A 351 22.87 -14.43 4.76
N SER A 352 22.02 -13.54 5.30
CA SER A 352 21.82 -13.38 6.75
C SER A 352 21.55 -14.68 7.54
N PRO A 353 20.75 -15.67 7.06
CA PRO A 353 20.53 -16.90 7.82
C PRO A 353 21.80 -17.73 8.03
N SER A 354 22.65 -17.78 6.99
CA SER A 354 23.94 -18.47 7.03
C SER A 354 24.94 -17.72 7.92
N ALA A 355 24.98 -16.39 7.81
CA ALA A 355 25.86 -15.54 8.61
C ALA A 355 25.51 -15.62 10.11
N VAL A 356 24.23 -15.55 10.47
CA VAL A 356 23.78 -15.68 11.87
C VAL A 356 24.16 -17.05 12.43
N SER A 357 23.98 -18.13 11.66
CA SER A 357 24.36 -19.47 12.09
C SER A 357 25.87 -19.60 12.36
N TYR A 358 26.70 -18.93 11.56
CA TYR A 358 28.15 -18.86 11.76
C TYR A 358 28.51 -18.03 13.01
N LEU A 359 27.97 -16.83 13.14
CA LEU A 359 28.24 -15.92 14.27
C LEU A 359 27.81 -16.51 15.61
N ILE A 360 26.67 -17.21 15.66
CA ILE A 360 26.24 -17.92 16.86
C ILE A 360 27.28 -18.96 17.26
N ARG A 361 27.80 -19.75 16.31
CA ARG A 361 28.86 -20.72 16.60
C ARG A 361 30.12 -20.04 17.12
N GLU A 362 30.57 -18.97 16.47
CA GLU A 362 31.77 -18.23 16.89
C GLU A 362 31.64 -17.65 18.31
N GLN A 363 30.48 -17.06 18.64
CA GLN A 363 30.21 -16.50 19.95
C GLN A 363 30.32 -17.54 21.06
N PHE A 364 29.95 -18.81 20.81
CA PHE A 364 30.12 -19.88 21.79
C PHE A 364 31.59 -20.21 22.09
N TYR A 365 32.51 -19.96 21.17
CA TYR A 365 33.92 -20.36 21.31
C TYR A 365 34.87 -19.22 21.69
N HIS A 366 34.54 -17.96 21.36
CA HIS A 366 35.44 -16.81 21.51
C HIS A 366 34.83 -15.63 22.28
N PHE A 367 33.88 -15.89 23.19
CA PHE A 367 33.30 -14.82 24.00
C PHE A 367 34.30 -14.26 25.02
N GLU A 368 34.73 -13.02 24.80
CA GLU A 368 35.44 -12.21 25.80
C GLU A 368 34.49 -11.17 26.41
N PRO A 369 34.28 -11.16 27.74
CA PRO A 369 33.45 -10.16 28.38
C PRO A 369 34.13 -8.78 28.29
N LYS A 370 33.46 -7.81 27.67
CA LYS A 370 33.90 -6.41 27.72
C LYS A 370 33.66 -5.86 29.12
N HIS A 371 34.74 -5.42 29.77
CA HIS A 371 34.67 -4.60 30.98
C HIS A 371 34.46 -3.14 30.58
N GLU A 372 33.24 -2.63 30.72
CA GLU A 372 32.95 -1.20 30.52
C GLU A 372 32.89 -0.47 31.86
N ASN A 373 33.73 0.55 32.01
CA ASN A 373 33.61 1.52 33.09
C ASN A 373 32.55 2.56 32.71
N ILE A 374 31.57 2.79 33.59
CA ILE A 374 30.54 3.81 33.38
C ILE A 374 31.18 5.18 33.62
N GLU A 375 31.45 5.91 32.53
CA GLU A 375 31.97 7.27 32.57
C GLU A 375 30.81 8.30 32.55
N THR A 376 30.89 9.33 33.40
CA THR A 376 29.77 10.27 33.64
C THR A 376 29.94 11.65 33.00
N HIS A 377 30.85 11.82 32.04
CA HIS A 377 31.06 13.10 31.36
C HIS A 377 29.85 13.52 30.49
N PHE A 378 29.69 14.82 30.22
CA PHE A 378 28.55 15.36 29.45
C PHE A 378 28.42 14.72 28.04
N THR A 379 29.54 14.48 27.37
CA THR A 379 29.61 13.77 26.08
C THR A 379 29.04 12.36 26.17
N LYS A 380 29.35 11.62 27.23
CA LYS A 380 28.80 10.29 27.52
C LYS A 380 27.31 10.34 27.83
N LYS A 381 26.83 11.36 28.53
CA LYS A 381 25.38 11.53 28.76
C LYS A 381 24.60 11.73 27.45
N LEU A 382 25.14 12.51 26.52
CA LEU A 382 24.54 12.70 25.20
C LEU A 382 24.58 11.42 24.36
N GLU A 383 25.71 10.71 24.38
CA GLU A 383 25.86 9.39 23.76
C GLU A 383 24.83 8.38 24.29
N TYR A 384 24.71 8.25 25.62
CA TYR A 384 23.72 7.38 26.25
C TYR A 384 22.28 7.81 25.95
N SER A 385 22.02 9.11 25.85
CA SER A 385 20.69 9.62 25.47
C SER A 385 20.34 9.24 24.04
N LEU A 386 21.27 9.43 23.09
CA LEU A 386 21.10 9.01 21.71
C LEU A 386 20.97 7.49 21.59
N PHE A 387 21.77 6.72 22.33
CA PHE A 387 21.67 5.28 22.40
C PHE A 387 20.29 4.81 22.88
N LEU A 388 19.78 5.39 23.98
CA LEU A 388 18.45 5.10 24.50
C LEU A 388 17.33 5.49 23.54
N LEU A 389 17.45 6.63 22.87
CA LEU A 389 16.50 7.06 21.83
C LEU A 389 16.51 6.08 20.66
N SER A 390 17.69 5.68 20.19
CA SER A 390 17.86 4.71 19.10
C SER A 390 17.28 3.34 19.45
N ILE A 391 17.49 2.84 20.68
CA ILE A 391 16.89 1.59 21.16
C ILE A 391 15.37 1.68 21.16
N LYS A 392 14.82 2.80 21.59
CA LYS A 392 13.38 3.07 21.59
C LYS A 392 12.85 3.44 20.20
N GLU A 393 13.70 3.43 19.17
CA GLU A 393 13.37 3.88 17.82
C GLU A 393 12.68 5.25 17.82
N TYR A 394 13.16 6.16 18.66
CA TYR A 394 12.61 7.51 18.87
C TYR A 394 11.11 7.52 19.23
N ASN A 395 10.57 6.41 19.76
CA ASN A 395 9.15 6.20 20.04
C ASN A 395 8.23 6.50 18.83
N MET A 396 8.70 6.26 17.60
CA MET A 396 7.92 6.55 16.38
C MET A 396 6.58 5.82 16.34
N ASP A 397 6.54 4.59 16.86
CA ASP A 397 5.28 3.84 17.00
C ASP A 397 4.26 4.52 17.91
N GLU A 398 4.72 5.09 19.02
CA GLU A 398 3.85 5.81 19.94
C GLU A 398 3.40 7.14 19.34
N LEU A 399 4.27 7.81 18.58
CA LEU A 399 3.94 9.01 17.83
C LEU A 399 2.82 8.73 16.82
N LEU A 400 2.97 7.71 15.98
CA LEU A 400 1.94 7.30 15.01
C LEU A 400 0.63 6.86 15.70
N ASP A 401 0.72 6.15 16.82
CA ASP A 401 -0.46 5.78 17.60
C ASP A 401 -1.21 7.00 18.17
N LYS A 402 -0.50 8.02 18.65
CA LYS A 402 -1.10 9.26 19.14
C LYS A 402 -1.67 10.14 18.02
N LEU A 403 -0.96 10.27 16.90
CA LEU A 403 -1.35 11.16 15.81
C LEU A 403 -2.44 10.57 14.90
N LEU A 404 -2.40 9.26 14.62
CA LEU A 404 -3.30 8.62 13.66
C LEU A 404 -4.30 7.69 14.33
N TRP A 405 -3.82 6.67 15.06
CA TRP A 405 -4.68 5.54 15.45
C TRP A 405 -5.63 5.83 16.62
N LYS A 406 -5.17 6.52 17.66
CA LYS A 406 -5.99 6.89 18.82
C LYS A 406 -7.14 7.83 18.47
N PRO A 407 -6.95 8.90 17.68
CA PRO A 407 -8.05 9.76 17.25
C PRO A 407 -9.17 8.97 16.55
N PHE A 408 -8.85 8.16 15.54
CA PHE A 408 -9.83 7.35 14.82
C PHE A 408 -10.59 6.40 15.75
N LYS A 409 -9.85 5.75 16.66
CA LYS A 409 -10.44 4.82 17.64
C LYS A 409 -11.32 5.55 18.67
N ASN A 410 -10.92 6.73 19.12
CA ASN A 410 -11.68 7.51 20.10
C ASN A 410 -12.99 8.01 19.47
N LEU A 411 -12.94 8.59 18.28
CA LEU A 411 -14.12 9.00 17.51
C LEU A 411 -15.07 7.81 17.28
N GLY A 412 -14.55 6.67 16.83
CA GLY A 412 -15.36 5.47 16.67
C GLY A 412 -15.95 4.91 17.96
N ASN A 413 -15.30 5.13 19.11
CA ASN A 413 -15.82 4.72 20.42
C ASN A 413 -16.93 5.64 20.93
N LEU A 414 -16.93 6.93 20.59
CA LEU A 414 -18.03 7.84 20.90
C LEU A 414 -19.33 7.38 20.22
N LEU A 415 -19.19 6.78 19.03
CA LEU A 415 -20.30 6.27 18.22
C LEU A 415 -20.76 4.85 18.63
N ARG A 416 -20.39 4.35 19.81
CA ARG A 416 -20.79 3.01 20.29
C ARG A 416 -22.29 2.82 20.41
N PHE A 417 -23.05 3.90 20.54
CA PHE A 417 -24.51 3.86 20.52
C PHE A 417 -25.05 3.30 19.19
N ILE A 418 -24.31 3.40 18.08
CA ILE A 418 -24.66 2.74 16.81
C ILE A 418 -24.40 1.23 16.95
N ASN A 419 -25.44 0.52 17.38
CA ASN A 419 -25.53 -0.94 17.45
C ASN A 419 -26.50 -1.45 16.38
N ILE A 420 -26.70 -2.78 16.27
CA ILE A 420 -27.56 -3.36 15.23
C ILE A 420 -28.99 -2.79 15.25
N ARG A 421 -29.54 -2.56 16.46
CA ARG A 421 -30.86 -1.95 16.64
C ARG A 421 -30.86 -0.52 16.11
N ASN A 422 -29.89 0.28 16.54
CA ASN A 422 -29.80 1.69 16.17
C ASN A 422 -29.40 1.91 14.70
N ILE A 423 -28.80 0.94 14.02
CA ILE A 423 -28.64 0.99 12.56
C ILE A 423 -30.02 1.04 11.87
N TYR A 424 -30.96 0.18 12.30
CA TYR A 424 -32.32 0.18 11.76
C TYR A 424 -33.15 1.41 12.15
N PHE A 425 -32.99 1.93 13.36
CA PHE A 425 -33.81 3.05 13.84
C PHE A 425 -33.21 4.45 13.62
N ILE A 426 -31.90 4.56 13.41
CA ILE A 426 -31.22 5.86 13.25
C ILE A 426 -30.61 5.95 11.85
N THR A 427 -29.65 5.08 11.52
CA THR A 427 -28.85 5.22 10.29
C THR A 427 -29.68 5.08 9.01
N ILE A 428 -30.58 4.08 8.94
CA ILE A 428 -31.44 3.88 7.76
C ILE A 428 -32.44 5.05 7.60
N PRO A 429 -33.21 5.45 8.63
CA PRO A 429 -34.08 6.62 8.51
C PRO A 429 -33.34 7.92 8.14
N THR A 430 -32.16 8.18 8.71
CA THR A 430 -31.37 9.38 8.34
C THR A 430 -30.90 9.32 6.88
N PHE A 431 -30.56 8.13 6.37
CA PHE A 431 -30.21 7.96 4.97
C PHE A 431 -31.41 8.22 4.06
N LEU A 432 -32.60 7.70 4.42
CA LEU A 432 -33.84 7.96 3.68
C LEU A 432 -34.21 9.45 3.68
N VAL A 433 -34.03 10.15 4.80
CA VAL A 433 -34.18 11.61 4.84
C VAL A 433 -33.21 12.29 3.88
N GLY A 434 -31.95 11.87 3.83
CA GLY A 434 -30.97 12.39 2.88
C GLY A 434 -31.38 12.16 1.41
N VAL A 435 -31.92 10.98 1.08
CA VAL A 435 -32.48 10.70 -0.25
C VAL A 435 -33.69 11.61 -0.56
N ILE A 436 -34.57 11.85 0.41
CA ILE A 436 -35.69 12.78 0.24
C ILE A 436 -35.17 14.19 -0.01
N LEU A 437 -34.19 14.66 0.76
CA LEU A 437 -33.55 15.98 0.59
C LEU A 437 -32.93 16.12 -0.80
N GLN A 438 -32.30 15.06 -1.30
CA GLN A 438 -31.74 15.02 -2.65
C GLN A 438 -32.84 15.15 -3.73
N ILE A 439 -33.96 14.43 -3.57
CA ILE A 439 -35.09 14.52 -4.50
C ILE A 439 -35.73 15.91 -4.46
N THR A 440 -35.81 16.53 -3.28
CA THR A 440 -36.38 17.87 -3.08
C THR A 440 -35.36 19.00 -3.17
N ARG A 441 -34.15 18.76 -3.70
CA ARG A 441 -33.03 19.73 -3.65
C ARG A 441 -33.38 21.09 -4.25
N PHE A 442 -34.19 21.10 -5.32
CA PHE A 442 -34.64 22.33 -5.99
C PHE A 442 -35.56 23.22 -5.14
N ASN A 443 -36.12 22.69 -4.04
CA ASN A 443 -36.96 23.44 -3.10
C ASN A 443 -36.18 23.90 -1.86
N LEU A 444 -34.89 23.57 -1.74
CA LEU A 444 -34.05 23.94 -0.60
C LEU A 444 -33.26 25.23 -0.88
N PRO A 445 -32.95 26.03 0.15
CA PRO A 445 -31.99 27.13 0.01
C PRO A 445 -30.62 26.64 -0.50
N GLU A 446 -30.00 27.38 -1.42
CA GLU A 446 -28.69 27.03 -2.03
C GLU A 446 -27.61 26.75 -0.99
N VAL A 447 -27.52 27.58 0.06
CA VAL A 447 -26.55 27.40 1.17
C VAL A 447 -26.68 26.03 1.84
N ILE A 448 -27.89 25.45 1.91
CA ILE A 448 -28.08 24.12 2.49
C ILE A 448 -27.60 23.05 1.52
N VAL A 449 -27.88 23.22 0.23
CA VAL A 449 -27.47 22.27 -0.83
C VAL A 449 -25.95 22.17 -0.92
N GLU A 450 -25.22 23.27 -0.78
CA GLU A 450 -23.75 23.30 -0.80
C GLU A 450 -23.11 22.57 0.39
N VAL A 451 -23.73 22.61 1.57
CA VAL A 451 -23.15 22.03 2.80
C VAL A 451 -23.53 20.56 3.00
N LEU A 452 -24.66 20.12 2.44
CA LEU A 452 -25.15 18.74 2.57
C LEU A 452 -24.16 17.65 2.11
N PRO A 453 -23.44 17.78 0.97
CA PRO A 453 -22.42 16.81 0.55
C PRO A 453 -21.39 16.52 1.64
N GLU A 454 -20.82 17.58 2.23
CA GLU A 454 -19.80 17.44 3.28
C GLU A 454 -20.36 16.76 4.53
N ILE A 455 -21.58 17.13 4.95
CA ILE A 455 -22.26 16.49 6.08
C ILE A 455 -22.44 14.99 5.80
N PHE A 456 -22.94 14.62 4.62
CA PHE A 456 -23.17 13.22 4.29
C PHE A 456 -21.87 12.42 4.18
N ALA A 457 -20.82 12.97 3.56
CA ALA A 457 -19.51 12.32 3.53
C ALA A 457 -18.92 12.16 4.95
N LEU A 458 -19.05 13.18 5.80
CA LEU A 458 -18.61 13.12 7.19
C LEU A 458 -19.39 12.06 7.98
N THR A 459 -20.71 11.93 7.76
CA THR A 459 -21.49 10.86 8.38
C THR A 459 -21.02 9.48 7.95
N GLY A 460 -20.72 9.27 6.66
CA GLY A 460 -20.11 8.03 6.16
C GLY A 460 -18.79 7.73 6.86
N LEU A 461 -17.88 8.72 6.92
CA LEU A 461 -16.60 8.61 7.61
C LEU A 461 -16.75 8.24 9.10
N PHE A 462 -17.75 8.79 9.78
CA PHE A 462 -18.07 8.41 11.17
C PHE A 462 -18.54 6.95 11.30
N LEU A 463 -19.31 6.43 10.35
CA LEU A 463 -19.64 4.99 10.32
C LEU A 463 -18.38 4.13 10.15
N VAL A 464 -17.44 4.58 9.32
CA VAL A 464 -16.13 3.91 9.13
C VAL A 464 -15.30 3.93 10.41
N PHE A 465 -15.20 5.06 11.11
CA PHE A 465 -14.52 5.09 12.42
C PHE A 465 -15.19 4.16 13.44
N ARG A 466 -16.53 4.10 13.46
CA ARG A 466 -17.28 3.18 14.32
C ARG A 466 -17.02 1.72 13.96
N ALA A 467 -16.95 1.39 12.68
CA ALA A 467 -16.57 0.07 12.19
C ALA A 467 -15.14 -0.26 12.64
N TYR A 468 -14.19 0.66 12.43
CA TYR A 468 -12.80 0.54 12.88
C TYR A 468 -12.66 0.44 14.41
N ALA A 469 -13.49 1.07 15.22
CA ALA A 469 -13.43 0.89 16.68
C ALA A 469 -14.12 -0.42 17.13
N GLY A 470 -15.05 -0.95 16.33
CA GLY A 470 -15.86 -2.12 16.64
C GLY A 470 -15.06 -3.40 16.84
N ARG A 471 -15.39 -4.14 17.91
CA ARG A 471 -14.70 -5.41 18.25
C ARG A 471 -15.59 -6.62 18.51
N ARG A 472 -16.86 -6.42 18.89
CA ARG A 472 -17.71 -7.53 19.36
C ARG A 472 -18.52 -8.17 18.24
N ASN A 473 -19.35 -7.39 17.56
CA ASN A 473 -20.28 -7.91 16.56
C ASN A 473 -19.75 -7.68 15.14
N VAL A 474 -19.39 -8.78 14.44
CA VAL A 474 -18.86 -8.74 13.07
C VAL A 474 -19.88 -8.21 12.06
N PHE A 475 -21.16 -8.54 12.21
CA PHE A 475 -22.22 -8.10 11.30
C PHE A 475 -22.44 -6.59 11.38
N VAL A 476 -22.36 -6.00 12.58
CA VAL A 476 -22.42 -4.54 12.75
C VAL A 476 -21.27 -3.88 12.01
N VAL A 477 -20.03 -4.36 12.20
CA VAL A 477 -18.86 -3.78 11.52
C VAL A 477 -19.00 -3.89 10.01
N TRP A 478 -19.38 -5.07 9.50
CA TRP A 478 -19.59 -5.29 8.06
C TRP A 478 -20.67 -4.38 7.47
N THR A 479 -21.81 -4.30 8.12
CA THR A 479 -22.95 -3.48 7.65
C THR A 479 -22.59 -2.00 7.61
N LEU A 480 -21.85 -1.50 8.61
CA LEU A 480 -21.41 -0.10 8.62
C LEU A 480 -20.45 0.23 7.47
N LEU A 481 -19.55 -0.70 7.13
CA LEU A 481 -18.62 -0.55 6.01
C LEU A 481 -19.36 -0.54 4.68
N VAL A 482 -20.35 -1.43 4.49
CA VAL A 482 -21.21 -1.41 3.30
C VAL A 482 -22.01 -0.10 3.22
N MET A 483 -22.63 0.33 4.32
CA MET A 483 -23.42 1.56 4.37
C MET A 483 -22.60 2.81 4.06
N ASN A 484 -21.31 2.86 4.40
CA ASN A 484 -20.44 3.98 4.06
C ASN A 484 -20.48 4.32 2.56
N HIS A 485 -20.42 3.31 1.69
CA HIS A 485 -20.47 3.55 0.24
C HIS A 485 -21.77 4.21 -0.20
N PHE A 486 -22.91 3.81 0.38
CA PHE A 486 -24.19 4.46 0.10
C PHE A 486 -24.21 5.92 0.55
N TRP A 487 -23.66 6.24 1.73
CA TRP A 487 -23.54 7.63 2.20
C TRP A 487 -22.63 8.48 1.32
N VAL A 488 -21.53 7.88 0.84
CA VAL A 488 -20.61 8.54 -0.09
C VAL A 488 -21.29 8.83 -1.43
N THR A 489 -21.99 7.84 -2.01
CA THR A 489 -22.75 8.05 -3.24
C THR A 489 -23.86 9.10 -3.07
N LEU A 490 -24.54 9.09 -1.92
CA LEU A 490 -25.53 10.12 -1.60
C LEU A 490 -24.90 11.51 -1.49
N ALA A 491 -23.75 11.64 -0.82
CA ALA A 491 -23.04 12.91 -0.69
C ALA A 491 -22.74 13.53 -2.06
N ILE A 492 -22.18 12.73 -2.98
CA ILE A 492 -21.76 13.19 -4.31
C ILE A 492 -22.95 13.41 -5.23
N SER A 493 -24.08 12.73 -5.01
CA SER A 493 -25.29 12.92 -5.83
C SER A 493 -25.82 14.36 -5.82
N PHE A 494 -25.49 15.15 -4.80
CA PHE A 494 -25.86 16.57 -4.74
C PHE A 494 -25.13 17.43 -5.78
N ASN A 495 -23.95 17.00 -6.27
CA ASN A 495 -23.20 17.69 -7.31
C ASN A 495 -23.84 17.40 -8.69
N ASP A 496 -23.97 18.43 -9.53
CA ASP A 496 -24.95 18.47 -10.64
C ASP A 496 -24.68 17.55 -11.85
N ALA A 497 -23.59 16.77 -11.85
CA ALA A 497 -23.18 15.96 -13.00
C ALA A 497 -23.31 14.43 -12.83
N LEU A 498 -23.64 13.91 -11.65
CA LEU A 498 -23.61 12.45 -11.41
C LEU A 498 -24.82 11.74 -12.07
N THR A 499 -24.55 10.87 -13.05
CA THR A 499 -25.58 10.12 -13.76
C THR A 499 -26.07 8.90 -12.97
N MET A 500 -27.31 8.47 -13.24
CA MET A 500 -27.86 7.24 -12.63
C MET A 500 -27.04 5.99 -12.99
N TYR A 501 -26.41 5.98 -14.18
CA TYR A 501 -25.57 4.87 -14.62
C TYR A 501 -24.30 4.74 -13.74
N GLU A 502 -23.63 5.85 -13.46
CA GLU A 502 -22.44 5.89 -12.60
C GLU A 502 -22.76 5.45 -11.17
N ILE A 503 -23.90 5.89 -10.62
CA ILE A 503 -24.41 5.46 -9.32
C ILE A 503 -24.61 3.94 -9.29
N ILE A 504 -25.32 3.39 -10.29
CA ILE A 504 -25.58 1.94 -10.38
C ILE A 504 -24.27 1.17 -10.55
N PHE A 505 -23.34 1.67 -11.36
CA PHE A 505 -22.07 1.02 -11.62
C PHE A 505 -21.21 0.89 -10.35
N HIS A 506 -21.07 1.97 -9.57
CA HIS A 506 -20.38 1.94 -8.29
C HIS A 506 -21.10 1.01 -7.29
N LEU A 507 -22.40 1.21 -7.08
CA LEU A 507 -23.16 0.46 -6.07
C LEU A 507 -23.33 -1.02 -6.41
N ALA A 508 -23.30 -1.41 -7.69
CA ALA A 508 -23.34 -2.82 -8.08
C ALA A 508 -22.15 -3.60 -7.50
N GLY A 509 -20.94 -3.04 -7.58
CA GLY A 509 -19.73 -3.64 -6.98
C GLY A 509 -19.85 -3.79 -5.47
N VAL A 510 -20.31 -2.73 -4.80
CA VAL A 510 -20.55 -2.67 -3.36
C VAL A 510 -21.57 -3.72 -2.92
N VAL A 511 -22.69 -3.87 -3.65
CA VAL A 511 -23.75 -4.83 -3.32
C VAL A 511 -23.25 -6.27 -3.51
N ILE A 512 -22.53 -6.56 -4.61
CA ILE A 512 -21.99 -7.91 -4.86
C ILE A 512 -20.97 -8.29 -3.76
N ALA A 513 -20.00 -7.41 -3.48
CA ALA A 513 -19.00 -7.65 -2.45
C ALA A 513 -19.62 -7.72 -1.04
N GLY A 514 -20.53 -6.78 -0.74
CA GLY A 514 -21.25 -6.68 0.52
C GLY A 514 -22.10 -7.91 0.83
N THR A 515 -22.84 -8.42 -0.17
CA THR A 515 -23.64 -9.65 -0.02
C THR A 515 -22.77 -10.88 0.12
N LEU A 516 -21.72 -11.02 -0.71
CA LEU A 516 -20.77 -12.14 -0.60
C LEU A 516 -20.14 -12.22 0.78
N GLY A 517 -19.63 -11.11 1.31
CA GLY A 517 -19.01 -11.08 2.64
C GLY A 517 -20.02 -11.34 3.75
N TYR A 518 -21.25 -10.83 3.64
CA TYR A 518 -22.32 -11.13 4.61
C TYR A 518 -22.65 -12.62 4.64
N VAL A 519 -22.79 -13.27 3.47
CA VAL A 519 -23.05 -14.71 3.36
C VAL A 519 -21.92 -15.53 3.97
N VAL A 520 -20.66 -15.14 3.74
CA VAL A 520 -19.51 -15.83 4.35
C VAL A 520 -19.52 -15.67 5.87
N LEU A 521 -19.76 -14.45 6.40
CA LEU A 521 -19.87 -14.23 7.84
C LEU A 521 -21.02 -15.02 8.47
N TRP A 522 -22.15 -15.14 7.78
CA TRP A 522 -23.28 -15.94 8.25
C TRP A 522 -22.98 -17.44 8.28
N LYS A 523 -22.34 -17.97 7.24
CA LYS A 523 -21.87 -19.37 7.22
C LYS A 523 -20.85 -19.64 8.32
N MET A 524 -19.92 -18.71 8.51
CA MET A 524 -18.92 -18.79 9.58
C MET A 524 -19.59 -18.74 10.96
N TYR A 525 -20.56 -17.86 11.19
CA TYR A 525 -21.30 -17.78 12.46
C TYR A 525 -22.10 -19.06 12.78
N LYS A 526 -22.64 -19.72 11.75
CA LYS A 526 -23.29 -21.04 11.92
C LYS A 526 -22.31 -22.14 12.31
N ALA A 527 -21.09 -22.11 11.77
CA ALA A 527 -20.05 -23.08 12.08
C ALA A 527 -19.39 -22.79 13.45
N GLU A 528 -19.17 -21.52 13.77
CA GLU A 528 -18.47 -21.02 14.95
C GLU A 528 -19.29 -19.87 15.59
N PRO A 529 -20.14 -20.14 16.58
CA PRO A 529 -21.02 -19.13 17.18
C PRO A 529 -20.30 -17.98 17.90
N ASP A 530 -19.04 -18.18 18.31
CA ASP A 530 -18.26 -17.23 19.12
C ASP A 530 -17.36 -16.28 18.29
N ILE A 531 -17.72 -16.01 17.02
CA ILE A 531 -16.92 -15.12 16.17
C ILE A 531 -17.01 -13.65 16.63
N ASP A 532 -15.88 -13.13 17.10
CA ASP A 532 -15.65 -11.71 17.38
C ASP A 532 -14.38 -11.13 16.72
N LEU A 533 -14.06 -9.86 16.97
CA LEU A 533 -12.83 -9.21 16.51
C LEU A 533 -11.90 -8.81 17.67
N ASN A 534 -12.14 -9.32 18.89
CA ASN A 534 -11.31 -9.00 20.06
C ASN A 534 -9.94 -9.67 19.98
N ARG A 535 -9.90 -10.90 19.46
CA ARG A 535 -8.70 -11.71 19.30
C ARG A 535 -8.56 -12.22 17.87
N PHE A 536 -7.40 -12.76 17.57
CA PHE A 536 -7.18 -13.54 16.35
C PHE A 536 -7.74 -14.95 16.57
N GLN A 537 -8.46 -15.50 15.59
CA GLN A 537 -9.15 -16.78 15.71
C GLN A 537 -8.58 -17.88 14.81
N GLY A 538 -7.83 -17.53 13.75
CA GLY A 538 -7.09 -18.50 12.93
C GLY A 538 -7.94 -19.44 12.07
N HIS A 539 -9.21 -19.14 11.80
CA HIS A 539 -10.14 -20.04 11.09
C HIS A 539 -9.74 -20.43 9.67
N VAL A 540 -8.70 -19.82 9.08
CA VAL A 540 -8.15 -20.22 7.77
C VAL A 540 -7.66 -21.66 7.75
N TYR A 541 -7.30 -22.22 8.90
CA TYR A 541 -6.86 -23.60 9.02
C TYR A 541 -7.98 -24.59 8.68
N GLU A 542 -9.17 -24.41 9.28
CA GLU A 542 -10.35 -25.28 9.06
C GLU A 542 -11.12 -24.88 7.78
N TYR A 543 -11.22 -23.58 7.51
CA TYR A 543 -12.08 -23.02 6.46
C TYR A 543 -11.30 -22.17 5.42
N PRO A 544 -10.29 -22.74 4.72
CA PRO A 544 -9.45 -21.97 3.79
C PRO A 544 -10.23 -21.36 2.61
N ASN A 545 -11.26 -22.04 2.12
CA ASN A 545 -12.10 -21.55 1.03
C ASN A 545 -12.96 -20.35 1.46
N MET A 546 -13.49 -20.39 2.69
CA MET A 546 -14.24 -19.25 3.24
C MET A 546 -13.33 -18.05 3.48
N ALA A 547 -12.10 -18.29 3.94
CA ALA A 547 -11.09 -17.23 4.07
C ALA A 547 -10.79 -16.56 2.72
N ALA A 548 -10.59 -17.35 1.66
CA ALA A 548 -10.33 -16.82 0.32
C ALA A 548 -11.53 -16.01 -0.22
N LEU A 549 -12.76 -16.53 -0.10
CA LEU A 549 -13.98 -15.81 -0.51
C LEU A 549 -14.20 -14.53 0.30
N PHE A 550 -13.93 -14.55 1.61
CA PHE A 550 -14.05 -13.35 2.44
C PHE A 550 -12.97 -12.31 2.08
N LEU A 551 -11.75 -12.74 1.75
CA LEU A 551 -10.73 -11.82 1.26
C LEU A 551 -11.15 -11.16 -0.05
N ILE A 552 -11.72 -11.92 -1.00
CA ILE A 552 -12.26 -11.36 -2.25
C ILE A 552 -13.38 -10.36 -1.96
N ALA A 553 -14.29 -10.67 -1.04
CA ALA A 553 -15.34 -9.72 -0.63
C ALA A 553 -14.77 -8.45 0.01
N CYS A 554 -13.74 -8.58 0.88
CA CYS A 554 -13.05 -7.43 1.46
C CYS A 554 -12.36 -6.58 0.38
N LEU A 555 -11.70 -7.19 -0.61
CA LEU A 555 -11.06 -6.47 -1.71
C LEU A 555 -12.08 -5.80 -2.63
N GLY A 556 -13.21 -6.48 -2.91
CA GLY A 556 -14.34 -5.93 -3.65
C GLY A 556 -14.93 -4.68 -3.00
N LEU A 557 -15.07 -4.70 -1.67
CA LEU A 557 -15.62 -3.58 -0.93
C LEU A 557 -14.59 -2.47 -0.66
N ALA A 558 -13.31 -2.81 -0.56
CA ALA A 558 -12.23 -1.83 -0.34
C ALA A 558 -11.84 -1.04 -1.61
N GLY A 559 -12.49 -1.28 -2.74
CA GLY A 559 -12.11 -0.66 -4.00
C GLY A 559 -10.79 -1.19 -4.56
N PHE A 560 -10.54 -2.50 -4.51
CA PHE A 560 -9.31 -3.03 -5.13
C PHE A 560 -9.36 -2.85 -6.67
N PRO A 561 -8.27 -2.50 -7.36
CA PRO A 561 -8.30 -2.07 -8.77
C PRO A 561 -8.99 -2.96 -9.81
N ILE A 562 -9.15 -4.25 -9.52
CA ILE A 562 -9.79 -5.22 -10.41
C ILE A 562 -11.34 -5.18 -10.26
N THR A 563 -11.87 -4.30 -9.41
CA THR A 563 -13.27 -4.29 -8.98
C THR A 563 -14.00 -3.10 -9.58
N SER A 564 -15.30 -3.24 -9.84
CA SER A 564 -16.12 -2.09 -10.29
C SER A 564 -16.24 -1.01 -9.22
N THR A 565 -16.09 -1.37 -7.93
CA THR A 565 -16.03 -0.41 -6.84
C THR A 565 -14.87 0.56 -7.02
N PHE A 566 -13.68 0.11 -7.42
CA PHE A 566 -12.52 0.97 -7.65
C PHE A 566 -12.77 2.03 -8.73
N ILE A 567 -13.19 1.60 -9.92
CA ILE A 567 -13.54 2.52 -11.01
C ILE A 567 -14.67 3.45 -10.57
N GLY A 568 -15.65 2.93 -9.82
CA GLY A 568 -16.71 3.74 -9.25
C GLY A 568 -16.22 4.78 -8.24
N GLU A 569 -15.23 4.46 -7.40
CA GLU A 569 -14.62 5.42 -6.46
C GLU A 569 -13.93 6.56 -7.21
N ASP A 570 -13.18 6.26 -8.27
CA ASP A 570 -12.53 7.28 -9.11
C ASP A 570 -13.55 8.16 -9.85
N ILE A 571 -14.62 7.58 -10.40
CA ILE A 571 -15.75 8.33 -10.99
C ILE A 571 -16.37 9.25 -9.93
N LEU A 572 -16.56 8.76 -8.71
CA LEU A 572 -17.10 9.56 -7.62
C LEU A 572 -16.18 10.75 -7.27
N PHE A 573 -14.85 10.57 -7.29
CA PHE A 573 -13.90 11.68 -7.12
C PHE A 573 -13.92 12.70 -8.25
N SER A 574 -14.17 12.28 -9.50
CA SER A 574 -14.23 13.22 -10.63
C SER A 574 -15.40 14.21 -10.55
N HIS A 575 -16.40 13.91 -9.70
CA HIS A 575 -17.56 14.76 -9.46
C HIS A 575 -17.38 15.69 -8.25
N VAL A 576 -16.27 15.59 -7.52
CA VAL A 576 -15.97 16.48 -6.39
C VAL A 576 -15.38 17.77 -6.93
N GLU A 577 -16.05 18.89 -6.69
CA GLU A 577 -15.66 20.19 -7.23
C GLU A 577 -14.34 20.71 -6.63
N TYR A 578 -13.69 21.63 -7.34
CA TYR A 578 -12.36 22.15 -7.00
C TYR A 578 -12.28 22.79 -5.60
N ASP A 579 -13.34 23.47 -5.16
CA ASP A 579 -13.44 24.15 -3.86
C ASP A 579 -13.82 23.20 -2.71
N GLN A 580 -14.29 21.99 -3.01
CA GLN A 580 -14.75 20.99 -2.04
C GLN A 580 -13.61 20.13 -1.46
N ILE A 581 -12.53 20.77 -0.98
CA ILE A 581 -11.33 20.08 -0.45
C ILE A 581 -11.68 19.18 0.75
N PHE A 582 -12.60 19.61 1.62
CA PHE A 582 -13.02 18.82 2.78
C PHE A 582 -13.79 17.57 2.35
N LEU A 583 -14.66 17.68 1.35
CA LEU A 583 -15.35 16.53 0.76
C LEU A 583 -14.33 15.53 0.22
N ALA A 584 -13.40 15.96 -0.63
CA ALA A 584 -12.34 15.10 -1.17
C ALA A 584 -11.55 14.39 -0.06
N PHE A 585 -11.17 15.13 1.00
CA PHE A 585 -10.46 14.58 2.14
C PHE A 585 -11.28 13.54 2.92
N TYR A 586 -12.56 13.81 3.20
CA TYR A 586 -13.44 12.87 3.91
C TYR A 586 -13.66 11.59 3.13
N LEU A 587 -13.83 11.70 1.81
CA LEU A 587 -13.96 10.56 0.91
C LEU A 587 -12.69 9.72 0.89
N ALA A 588 -11.53 10.34 0.64
CA ALA A 588 -10.24 9.65 0.57
C ALA A 588 -9.92 8.93 1.89
N LEU A 589 -10.11 9.62 3.02
CA LEU A 589 -9.91 9.02 4.34
C LEU A 589 -10.94 7.91 4.63
N GLY A 590 -12.19 8.08 4.20
CA GLY A 590 -13.26 7.09 4.34
C GLY A 590 -12.95 5.79 3.62
N PHE A 591 -12.56 5.85 2.34
CA PHE A 591 -12.16 4.68 1.55
C PHE A 591 -10.93 3.98 2.13
N VAL A 592 -9.91 4.76 2.49
CA VAL A 592 -8.67 4.23 3.09
C VAL A 592 -8.94 3.50 4.41
N ILE A 593 -9.67 4.11 5.33
CA ILE A 593 -9.94 3.49 6.64
C ILE A 593 -10.93 2.33 6.51
N SER A 594 -11.86 2.38 5.54
CA SER A 594 -12.72 1.24 5.20
C SER A 594 -11.87 0.03 4.82
N GLY A 595 -10.91 0.19 3.90
CA GLY A 595 -9.95 -0.85 3.53
C GLY A 595 -9.15 -1.40 4.71
N ILE A 596 -8.67 -0.52 5.61
CA ILE A 596 -7.98 -0.94 6.85
C ILE A 596 -8.93 -1.77 7.74
N ALA A 597 -10.16 -1.33 7.93
CA ALA A 597 -11.14 -2.04 8.75
C ALA A 597 -11.50 -3.42 8.17
N LEU A 598 -11.59 -3.55 6.84
CA LEU A 598 -11.87 -4.80 6.13
C LEU A 598 -10.73 -5.82 6.27
N ILE A 599 -9.48 -5.41 6.02
CA ILE A 599 -8.32 -6.30 6.21
C ILE A 599 -8.14 -6.67 7.68
N ARG A 600 -8.45 -5.77 8.61
CA ARG A 600 -8.48 -6.09 10.03
C ARG A 600 -9.51 -7.16 10.36
N MET A 601 -10.72 -7.08 9.80
CA MET A 601 -11.75 -8.12 9.98
C MET A 601 -11.25 -9.46 9.46
N TYR A 602 -10.73 -9.49 8.23
CA TYR A 602 -10.14 -10.70 7.64
C TYR A 602 -9.04 -11.28 8.53
N ALA A 603 -8.09 -10.45 8.97
CA ALA A 603 -6.98 -10.88 9.80
C ALA A 603 -7.47 -11.45 11.14
N ARG A 604 -8.44 -10.82 11.81
CA ARG A 604 -8.95 -11.25 13.12
C ARG A 604 -9.74 -12.56 13.06
N ILE A 605 -10.54 -12.75 12.01
CA ILE A 605 -11.39 -13.93 11.86
C ILE A 605 -10.55 -15.12 11.37
N PHE A 606 -9.74 -14.93 10.33
CA PHE A 606 -9.12 -16.05 9.63
C PHE A 606 -7.65 -16.27 9.97
N LEU A 607 -6.91 -15.25 10.39
CA LEU A 607 -5.47 -15.37 10.63
C LEU A 607 -5.14 -15.39 12.14
N GLY A 608 -3.88 -15.69 12.41
CA GLY A 608 -3.28 -15.81 13.74
C GLY A 608 -3.47 -17.20 14.36
N PRO A 609 -3.15 -17.34 15.65
CA PRO A 609 -3.27 -18.60 16.37
C PRO A 609 -4.70 -19.12 16.33
N HIS A 610 -4.86 -20.40 16.01
CA HIS A 610 -6.16 -21.04 16.00
C HIS A 610 -6.79 -21.04 17.40
N LEU A 611 -8.08 -20.69 17.49
CA LEU A 611 -8.77 -20.58 18.77
C LEU A 611 -8.84 -21.93 19.50
N LYS A 612 -9.16 -22.99 18.76
CA LYS A 612 -9.27 -24.34 19.29
C LYS A 612 -7.86 -24.94 19.41
N ARG A 613 -7.47 -25.36 20.62
CA ARG A 613 -6.10 -25.79 20.99
C ARG A 613 -5.75 -27.24 20.62
N TYR A 614 -6.56 -27.92 19.82
CA TYR A 614 -6.29 -29.31 19.43
C TYR A 614 -5.29 -29.42 18.26
N HIS A 615 -4.88 -28.29 17.69
CA HIS A 615 -3.81 -28.18 16.70
C HIS A 615 -2.54 -27.65 17.35
N ALA A 616 -1.39 -27.97 16.75
CA ALA A 616 -0.12 -27.38 17.13
C ALA A 616 -0.17 -25.86 16.91
N VAL A 617 -0.32 -25.11 18.00
CA VAL A 617 -0.21 -23.66 17.97
C VAL A 617 1.28 -23.32 18.05
N ALA A 618 1.81 -22.65 17.04
CA ALA A 618 3.16 -22.10 17.10
C ALA A 618 3.27 -21.25 18.37
N GLN A 619 4.19 -21.61 19.27
CA GLN A 619 4.43 -20.87 20.51
C GLN A 619 4.67 -19.40 20.15
N ARG A 620 4.17 -18.47 20.98
CA ARG A 620 4.54 -17.05 20.86
C ARG A 620 6.06 -17.00 20.85
N SER A 621 6.66 -16.61 19.71
CA SER A 621 8.03 -16.11 19.71
C SER A 621 8.04 -14.93 20.68
N SER A 622 8.71 -15.12 21.80
CA SER A 622 8.89 -14.13 22.87
C SER A 622 9.50 -12.84 22.33
#